data_AF-A0A316QP29-F1
#
_entry.id   AF-A0A316QP29-F1
#
_cell.length_a   1.000
_cell.length_b   1.000
_cell.length_c   1.000
_cell.angle_alpha   90.00
_cell.angle_beta   90.00
_cell.angle_gamma   90.00
#
_symmetry.space_group_name_H-M   'P 1'
#
loop_
_entity.id
_entity.type
_entity.pdbx_description
1 polymer ?
#
loop_
_entity_poly.entity_id
_entity_poly.type
_entity_poly.pdbx_seq_one_letter_code
_entity_poly.pdbx_strand_id
1 'polypeptide(L)' 'MSAITLEKLKPGRNATVLRVKGEGALKRRLIDMGITPGTSVAVRP' A
#
# COMPACT_ATOMS: atom_id res chain seq x y z
N MET A 1 9.05 6.32 14.03
CA MET A 1 8.93 5.06 13.25
C MET A 1 9.39 5.33 11.82
N SER A 2 10.23 4.47 11.25
CA SER A 2 10.65 4.59 9.85
C SER A 2 9.61 3.95 8.93
N ALA A 3 9.18 4.67 7.88
CA ALA A 3 8.21 4.20 6.91
C ALA A 3 8.91 3.88 5.57
N ILE A 4 8.50 2.78 4.93
CA ILE A 4 8.97 2.40 3.59
C ILE A 4 7.84 2.48 2.58
N THR A 5 8.20 2.64 1.30
CA THR A 5 7.29 2.55 0.16
C THR A 5 7.02 1.09 -0.20
N LEU A 6 5.89 0.83 -0.89
CA LEU A 6 5.49 -0.53 -1.29
C LEU A 6 6.56 -1.20 -2.17
N GLU A 7 7.26 -0.43 -3.01
CA GLU A 7 8.37 -0.90 -3.87
C GLU A 7 9.53 -1.56 -3.09
N LYS A 8 9.72 -1.20 -1.81
CA LYS A 8 10.80 -1.71 -0.95
C LYS A 8 10.36 -2.91 -0.11
N LEU A 9 9.08 -3.28 -0.15
CA LEU A 9 8.56 -4.40 0.61
C LEU A 9 8.93 -5.71 -0.11
N LYS A 10 9.72 -6.56 0.57
CA LYS A 10 10.11 -7.86 0.02
C LYS A 10 8.88 -8.76 -0.19
N PRO A 11 8.82 -9.56 -1.27
CA PRO A 11 7.80 -10.59 -1.43
C PRO A 11 7.73 -11.53 -0.22
N GLY A 12 6.51 -11.96 0.12
CA GLY A 12 6.22 -12.78 1.29
C GLY A 12 6.22 -12.02 2.63
N ARG A 13 6.41 -10.69 2.62
CA ARG A 13 6.29 -9.84 3.82
C ARG A 13 4.98 -9.06 3.83
N ASN A 14 4.46 -8.85 5.04
CA ASN A 14 3.27 -8.05 5.28
C ASN A 14 3.66 -6.66 5.79
N ALA A 15 2.88 -5.64 5.44
CA ALA A 15 2.98 -4.29 5.97
C ALA A 15 1.59 -3.66 6.11
N THR A 16 1.47 -2.67 6.99
CA THR A 16 0.24 -1.88 7.14
C THR A 16 0.37 -0.60 6.34
N VAL A 17 -0.64 -0.29 5.52
CA VAL A 17 -0.69 0.95 4.74
C VAL A 17 -0.81 2.12 5.70
N LEU A 18 0.16 3.04 5.66
CA LEU A 18 0.12 4.28 6.45
C LEU A 18 -0.57 5.41 5.68
N ARG A 19 -0.35 5.49 4.37
CA ARG A 19 -0.97 6.48 3.47
C ARG A 19 -0.90 6.02 2.02
N VAL A 20 -1.87 6.47 1.22
CA VAL A 20 -1.84 6.34 -0.24
C VAL A 20 -1.54 7.72 -0.83
N LYS A 21 -0.43 7.83 -1.56
CA LYS A 21 -0.04 9.04 -2.31
C LYS A 21 -0.44 8.87 -3.79
N GLY A 22 -0.56 9.99 -4.50
CA GLY A 22 -1.00 10.03 -5.89
C GLY A 22 -2.29 10.84 -6.06
N GLU A 23 -2.64 11.14 -7.30
CA GLU A 23 -3.77 12.01 -7.65
C GLU A 23 -4.70 11.32 -8.67
N GLY A 24 -5.89 11.90 -8.84
CA GLY A 24 -6.85 11.50 -9.88
C GLY A 24 -7.23 10.02 -9.86
N ALA A 25 -7.23 9.42 -11.05
CA ALA A 25 -7.72 8.06 -11.28
C ALA A 25 -6.94 6.98 -10.52
N LEU A 26 -5.62 7.15 -10.35
CA LEU A 26 -4.77 6.17 -9.68
C LEU A 26 -5.14 6.03 -8.19
N LYS A 27 -5.25 7.17 -7.48
CA LYS A 27 -5.62 7.16 -6.06
C LYS A 27 -7.03 6.58 -5.88
N ARG A 28 -7.96 6.90 -6.78
CA ARG A 28 -9.33 6.34 -6.75
C ARG A 28 -9.32 4.83 -6.91
N ARG A 29 -8.63 4.32 -7.93
CA ARG A 29 -8.54 2.87 -8.17
C ARG A 29 -7.91 2.11 -7.00
N LEU A 30 -6.88 2.65 -6.36
CA LEU A 30 -6.27 2.04 -5.19
C LEU A 30 -7.26 1.95 -4.02
N ILE A 31 -8.04 3.00 -3.79
CA ILE A 31 -9.07 3.04 -2.74
C ILE A 31 -10.23 2.09 -3.09
N ASP A 32 -10.67 2.05 -4.34
CA ASP A 32 -11.74 1.16 -4.82
C ASP A 32 -11.36 -0.33 -4.66
N MET A 33 -10.06 -0.65 -4.72
CA MET A 33 -9.53 -1.98 -4.41
C MET A 33 -9.38 -2.26 -2.90
N GLY A 34 -9.75 -1.33 -2.02
CA GLY A 34 -9.64 -1.47 -0.56
C GLY A 34 -8.27 -1.13 0.02
N ILE A 35 -7.37 -0.53 -0.77
CA ILE A 35 -6.06 -0.08 -0.28
C ILE A 35 -6.25 1.29 0.40
N THR A 36 -6.49 1.25 1.70
CA THR A 36 -6.71 2.44 2.55
C THR A 36 -5.80 2.37 3.79
N PRO A 37 -5.55 3.49 4.49
CA PRO A 37 -4.76 3.47 5.72
C PRO A 37 -5.32 2.47 6.74
N GLY A 38 -4.46 1.64 7.32
CA GLY A 38 -4.84 0.56 8.23
C GLY A 38 -5.02 -0.80 7.55
N THR A 39 -5.15 -0.86 6.22
CA THR A 39 -5.19 -2.14 5.50
C THR A 39 -3.83 -2.85 5.60
N SER A 40 -3.83 -4.14 5.93
CA SER A 40 -2.64 -5.00 5.84
C SER A 40 -2.50 -5.55 4.42
N VAL A 41 -1.31 -5.41 3.84
CA VAL A 41 -1.00 -5.85 2.47
C VAL A 41 0.26 -6.71 2.46
N ALA A 42 0.32 -7.64 1.50
CA ALA A 42 1.47 -8.51 1.29
C ALA A 42 1.80 -8.58 -0.20
N VAL A 43 3.08 -8.52 -0.54
CA VAL A 43 3.54 -8.76 -1.92
C VAL A 43 3.66 -10.26 -2.12
N ARG A 44 2.97 -10.80 -3.13
CA ARG A 44 3.11 -12.20 -3.52
C ARG A 44 4.38 -12.40 -4.38
N PRO A 45 5.03 -13.58 -4.36
CA PRO A 45 6.16 -13.88 -5.23
C PRO A 45 5.79 -13.86 -6.71
#